data_AF-A0A074W379-F1
#
_entry.id   AF-A0A074W379-F1
#
_cell.length_a   1.000
_cell.length_b   1.000
_cell.length_c   1.000
_cell.angle_alpha   90.00
_cell.angle_beta   90.00
_cell.angle_gamma   90.00
#
_symmetry.space_group_name_H-M   'P 1'
#
loop_
_entity.id
_entity.type
_entity.pdbx_description
1 polymer ?
#
loop_
_entity_poly.entity_id
_entity_poly.type
_entity_poly.pdbx_seq_one_letter_code
_entity_poly.pdbx_strand_id
1 'polypeptide(L)'
;MNSILRVSVSVPKTISTSLFSRSFSFYHAFQQPDKESYAELPQRKAYYAKLRQDPAAWRRELDRKAEKLHQWHRDPKNKAKMQAAQRRFQDARMEDERYRFYLRLKNWCGRYAWVRERLPWKTYQPIRHDDMVEHYCSGCNCTRRGGRKLWWKKIETSPAADSGTWLCLNCYVPKTDWAEAMPKGYEDLTTATLQEMAKRRDSLGHGD
;
A
#
# COMPACT_ATOMS: atom_id res chain seq x y z
N MET A 1 -12.91 -45.61 32.30
CA MET A 1 -12.68 -44.16 32.52
C MET A 1 -11.67 -43.70 31.47
N ASN A 2 -12.16 -43.20 30.33
CA ASN A 2 -11.31 -42.85 29.19
C ASN A 2 -10.89 -41.37 29.28
N SER A 3 -9.60 -41.16 29.48
CA SER A 3 -8.94 -39.85 29.50
C SER A 3 -8.69 -39.40 28.07
N ILE A 4 -9.42 -38.37 27.60
CA ILE A 4 -9.20 -37.75 26.29
C ILE A 4 -8.11 -36.68 26.46
N LEU A 5 -6.89 -37.02 26.03
CA LEU A 5 -5.78 -36.09 25.88
C LEU A 5 -6.11 -35.04 24.80
N ARG A 6 -6.21 -33.77 25.21
CA ARG A 6 -6.28 -32.62 24.30
C ARG A 6 -4.89 -32.35 23.73
N VAL A 7 -4.67 -32.72 22.47
CA VAL A 7 -3.51 -32.28 21.70
C VAL A 7 -3.70 -30.81 21.34
N SER A 8 -2.94 -29.94 22.00
CA SER A 8 -2.85 -28.52 21.66
C SER A 8 -1.87 -28.38 20.49
N VAL A 9 -2.38 -28.28 19.27
CA VAL A 9 -1.56 -27.98 18.09
C VAL A 9 -1.22 -26.48 18.14
N SER A 10 0.00 -26.17 18.60
CA SER A 10 0.55 -24.83 18.47
C SER A 10 0.76 -24.54 16.98
N VAL A 11 -0.06 -23.66 16.41
CA VAL A 11 0.18 -23.10 15.08
C VAL A 11 1.53 -22.40 15.12
N PRO A 12 2.51 -22.76 14.27
CA PRO A 12 3.77 -22.05 14.22
C PRO A 12 3.47 -20.61 13.84
N LYS A 13 3.84 -19.67 14.72
CA LYS A 13 3.90 -18.25 14.41
C LYS A 13 4.84 -18.11 13.22
N THR A 14 4.29 -18.04 12.02
CA THR A 14 5.00 -17.59 10.85
C THR A 14 5.43 -16.17 11.16
N ILE A 15 6.70 -16.03 11.54
CA ILE A 15 7.39 -14.76 11.53
C ILE A 15 7.37 -14.34 10.06
N SER A 16 6.34 -13.58 9.70
CA SER A 16 6.26 -12.86 8.45
C SER A 16 7.42 -11.87 8.50
N THR A 17 8.57 -12.32 8.03
CA THR A 17 9.67 -11.44 7.66
C THR A 17 9.10 -10.55 6.57
N SER A 18 8.59 -9.40 7.01
CA SER A 18 8.25 -8.24 6.21
C SER A 18 9.50 -7.91 5.39
N LEU A 19 9.63 -8.58 4.25
CA LEU A 19 10.51 -8.19 3.16
C LEU A 19 9.92 -6.89 2.66
N PHE A 20 10.40 -5.84 3.32
CA PHE A 20 10.28 -4.44 3.04
C PHE A 20 9.47 -4.19 1.78
N SER A 21 8.23 -3.74 1.94
CA SER A 21 7.63 -2.82 0.97
C SER A 21 8.47 -1.53 1.01
N ARG A 22 9.67 -1.61 0.42
CA ARG A 22 10.38 -0.47 -0.10
C ARG A 22 9.47 0.05 -1.18
N SER A 23 8.64 1.02 -0.82
CA SER A 23 8.32 2.06 -1.79
C SER A 23 9.67 2.53 -2.25
N PHE A 24 10.06 2.07 -3.44
CA PHE A 24 11.29 2.46 -4.09
C PHE A 24 11.16 3.97 -4.22
N SER A 25 11.77 4.71 -3.30
CA SER A 25 11.97 6.12 -3.51
C SER A 25 12.84 6.17 -4.75
N PHE A 26 12.38 6.83 -5.80
CA PHE A 26 13.15 7.04 -7.04
C PHE A 26 14.58 7.52 -6.72
N TYR A 27 14.75 8.21 -5.60
CA TYR A 27 16.04 8.62 -5.02
C TYR A 27 17.06 7.48 -4.80
N HIS A 28 16.62 6.27 -4.46
CA HIS A 28 17.51 5.11 -4.29
C HIS A 28 17.95 4.48 -5.63
N ALA A 29 17.24 4.75 -6.73
CA ALA A 29 17.64 4.27 -8.07
C ALA A 29 18.83 5.07 -8.64
N PHE A 30 19.09 6.27 -8.13
CA PHE A 30 20.08 7.21 -8.67
C PHE A 30 21.39 7.27 -7.91
N GLN A 31 21.45 6.69 -6.71
CA GLN A 31 22.72 6.40 -6.07
C GLN A 31 23.17 5.06 -6.62
N GLN A 32 24.13 5.04 -7.55
CA GLN A 32 25.00 3.86 -7.64
C GLN A 32 25.70 3.78 -6.29
N PRO A 33 25.42 2.77 -5.45
CA PRO A 33 26.17 2.62 -4.22
C PRO A 33 27.61 2.34 -4.64
N ASP A 34 28.57 3.13 -4.16
CA ASP A 34 29.94 2.65 -4.15
C ASP A 34 29.98 1.32 -3.36
N LYS A 35 31.02 0.52 -3.63
CA LYS A 35 31.19 -0.78 -2.98
C LYS A 35 31.49 -0.67 -1.48
N GLU A 36 31.96 0.49 -0.98
CA GLU A 36 32.20 0.75 0.45
C GLU A 36 30.89 0.91 1.24
N SER A 37 29.81 1.39 0.61
CA SER A 37 28.54 1.69 1.30
C SER A 37 27.76 0.46 1.78
N TYR A 38 28.11 -0.75 1.31
CA TYR A 38 27.44 -1.98 1.71
C TYR A 38 27.80 -2.45 3.12
N ALA A 39 29.01 -2.15 3.60
CA ALA A 39 29.48 -2.53 4.93
C ALA A 39 28.68 -1.84 6.06
N GLU A 40 28.20 -0.61 5.82
CA GLU A 40 27.41 0.18 6.77
C GLU A 40 25.89 -0.10 6.68
N LEU A 41 25.42 -0.86 5.68
CA LEU A 41 23.98 -1.10 5.51
C LEU A 41 23.29 -1.72 6.74
N PRO A 42 23.89 -2.66 7.48
CA PRO A 42 23.29 -3.17 8.71
C PRO A 42 23.13 -2.08 9.77
N GLN A 43 24.16 -1.25 9.96
CA GLN A 43 24.18 -0.14 10.92
C GLN A 43 23.14 0.93 10.54
N ARG A 44 23.04 1.25 9.26
CA ARG A 44 22.06 2.20 8.71
C ARG A 44 20.62 1.68 8.81
N LYS A 45 20.41 0.38 8.61
CA LYS A 45 19.10 -0.27 8.83
C LYS A 45 18.71 -0.20 10.31
N ALA A 46 19.64 -0.49 11.22
CA ALA A 46 19.42 -0.41 12.66
C ALA A 46 19.11 1.03 13.11
N TYR A 47 19.83 2.02 12.57
CA TYR A 47 19.57 3.44 12.80
C TYR A 47 18.12 3.82 12.45
N TYR A 48 17.66 3.50 11.23
CA TYR A 48 16.28 3.81 10.84
C TYR A 48 15.24 2.98 11.58
N ALA A 49 15.56 1.77 12.04
CA ALA A 49 14.67 0.99 12.89
C ALA A 49 14.44 1.68 14.24
N LYS A 50 15.52 2.13 14.89
CA LYS A 50 15.45 2.93 16.13
C LYS A 50 14.70 4.24 15.91
N LEU A 51 15.01 4.95 14.83
CA LEU A 51 14.39 6.24 14.54
C LEU A 51 12.87 6.14 14.32
N ARG A 52 12.37 5.02 13.77
CA ARG A 52 10.91 4.80 13.60
C ARG A 52 10.18 4.52 14.92
N GLN A 53 10.89 4.18 15.99
CA GLN A 53 10.30 4.01 17.32
C GLN A 53 9.96 5.36 17.97
N ASP A 54 10.58 6.45 17.51
CA ASP A 54 10.25 7.82 17.88
C ASP A 54 9.51 8.52 16.71
N PRO A 55 8.18 8.65 16.78
CA PRO A 55 7.40 9.28 15.71
C PRO A 55 7.81 10.72 15.40
N ALA A 56 8.21 11.50 16.41
CA ALA A 56 8.57 12.90 16.25
C ALA A 56 9.96 13.04 15.60
N ALA A 57 10.95 12.26 16.02
CA ALA A 57 12.24 12.22 15.36
C ALA A 57 12.14 11.66 13.92
N TRP A 58 11.30 10.64 13.70
CA TRP A 58 11.03 10.14 12.36
C TRP A 58 10.42 11.21 11.45
N ARG A 59 9.46 11.99 11.96
CA ARG A 59 8.84 13.08 11.20
C ARG A 59 9.86 14.12 10.77
N ARG A 60 10.68 14.61 11.71
CA ARG A 60 11.75 15.59 11.43
C ARG A 60 12.71 15.10 10.34
N GLU A 61 13.10 13.83 10.39
CA GLU A 61 13.97 13.24 9.38
C GLU A 61 13.30 13.15 8.00
N LEU A 62 12.00 12.84 7.93
CA LEU A 62 11.24 12.84 6.69
C LEU A 62 11.11 14.26 6.11
N ASP A 63 10.84 15.26 6.95
CA ASP A 63 10.77 16.66 6.54
C ASP A 63 12.11 17.16 6.00
N ARG A 64 13.21 16.88 6.69
CA ARG A 64 14.58 17.21 6.24
C ARG A 64 14.90 16.58 4.88
N LYS A 65 14.55 15.31 4.68
CA LYS A 65 14.74 14.62 3.40
C LYS A 65 13.90 15.22 2.28
N ALA A 66 12.66 15.59 2.59
CA ALA A 66 11.77 16.21 1.62
C ALA A 66 12.27 17.59 1.18
N GLU A 67 12.79 18.40 2.09
CA GLU A 67 13.37 19.70 1.73
C GLU A 67 14.60 19.54 0.82
N LYS A 68 15.50 18.61 1.16
CA LYS A 68 16.65 18.30 0.29
C LYS A 68 16.21 17.85 -1.11
N LEU A 69 15.19 17.00 -1.18
CA LEU A 69 14.63 16.55 -2.46
C LEU A 69 14.00 17.72 -3.24
N HIS A 70 13.26 18.59 -2.55
CA HIS A 70 12.65 19.77 -3.14
C HIS A 70 13.70 20.72 -3.71
N GLN A 71 14.77 21.00 -2.96
CA GLN A 71 15.90 21.80 -3.42
C GLN A 71 16.59 21.16 -4.64
N TRP A 72 16.81 19.84 -4.61
CA TRP A 72 17.42 19.11 -5.74
C TRP A 72 16.57 19.19 -7.01
N HIS A 73 15.24 19.17 -6.89
CA HIS A 73 14.30 19.33 -8.01
C HIS A 73 14.23 20.75 -8.60
N ARG A 74 14.79 21.78 -7.94
CA ARG A 74 14.82 23.14 -8.49
C ARG A 74 15.69 23.23 -9.75
N ASP A 75 16.69 22.36 -9.88
CA ASP A 75 17.51 22.24 -11.08
C ASP A 75 16.72 21.50 -12.20
N PRO A 76 16.50 22.15 -13.36
CA PRO A 76 15.84 21.52 -14.50
C PRO A 76 16.49 20.20 -14.96
N LYS A 77 17.83 20.07 -14.85
CA LYS A 77 18.54 18.83 -15.23
C LYS A 77 18.15 17.66 -14.34
N ASN A 78 18.05 17.92 -13.04
CA ASN A 78 17.61 16.92 -12.05
C ASN A 78 16.14 16.52 -12.28
N LYS A 79 15.28 17.49 -12.60
CA LYS A 79 13.89 17.24 -12.96
C LYS A 79 13.77 16.37 -14.22
N ALA A 80 14.55 16.66 -15.27
CA ALA A 80 14.58 15.86 -16.49
C ALA A 80 15.09 14.43 -16.23
N LYS A 81 16.14 14.28 -15.42
CA LYS A 81 16.68 12.98 -14.98
C LYS A 81 15.63 12.14 -14.24
N MET A 82 14.87 12.75 -13.34
CA MET A 82 13.75 12.08 -12.65
C MET A 82 12.68 11.60 -13.61
N GLN A 83 12.24 12.47 -14.52
CA GLN A 83 11.22 12.12 -15.50
C GLN A 83 11.67 10.97 -16.39
N ALA A 84 12.94 10.95 -16.80
CA ALA A 84 13.51 9.86 -17.59
C ALA A 84 13.51 8.53 -16.82
N ALA A 85 13.90 8.52 -15.54
CA ALA A 85 13.84 7.28 -14.75
C ALA A 85 12.42 6.87 -14.40
N GLN A 86 11.50 7.82 -14.20
CA GLN A 86 10.09 7.52 -13.99
C GLN A 86 9.50 6.84 -15.23
N ARG A 87 9.82 7.31 -16.44
CA ARG A 87 9.44 6.65 -17.70
C ARG A 87 10.00 5.22 -17.75
N ARG A 88 11.32 5.04 -17.58
CA ARG A 88 11.95 3.71 -17.56
C ARG A 88 11.32 2.76 -16.54
N PHE A 89 10.99 3.26 -15.35
CA PHE A 89 10.31 2.47 -14.31
C PHE A 89 8.89 2.10 -14.72
N GLN A 90 8.15 3.02 -15.33
CA GLN A 90 6.82 2.75 -15.85
C GLN A 90 6.91 1.67 -16.94
N ASP A 91 7.79 1.86 -17.93
CA ASP A 91 8.00 0.93 -19.04
C ASP A 91 8.32 -0.48 -18.52
N ALA A 92 9.26 -0.61 -17.58
CA ALA A 92 9.63 -1.89 -16.97
C ALA A 92 8.51 -2.54 -16.13
N ARG A 93 7.47 -1.79 -15.76
CA ARG A 93 6.33 -2.26 -14.95
C ARG A 93 5.05 -2.43 -15.78
N MET A 94 5.05 -2.05 -17.05
CA MET A 94 3.85 -2.13 -17.90
C MET A 94 3.38 -3.57 -18.13
N GLU A 95 4.32 -4.51 -18.08
CA GLU A 95 4.08 -5.95 -18.19
C GLU A 95 3.82 -6.63 -16.83
N ASP A 96 4.08 -5.93 -15.71
CA ASP A 96 3.78 -6.43 -14.37
C ASP A 96 2.27 -6.38 -14.14
N GLU A 97 1.62 -7.54 -14.27
CA GLU A 97 0.17 -7.69 -14.11
C GLU A 97 -0.33 -7.22 -12.74
N ARG A 98 0.45 -7.41 -11.67
CA ARG A 98 0.11 -6.91 -10.33
C ARG A 98 0.13 -5.39 -10.32
N TYR A 99 1.10 -4.78 -10.97
CA TYR A 99 1.14 -3.32 -11.10
C TYR A 99 -0.04 -2.79 -11.90
N ARG A 100 -0.44 -3.47 -12.99
CA ARG A 100 -1.64 -3.13 -13.76
C ARG A 100 -2.91 -3.24 -12.91
N PHE A 101 -3.08 -4.31 -12.15
CA PHE A 101 -4.20 -4.48 -11.22
C PHE A 101 -4.22 -3.37 -10.16
N TYR A 102 -3.08 -3.10 -9.53
CA TYR A 102 -2.93 -2.01 -8.57
C TYR A 102 -3.37 -0.66 -9.15
N LEU A 103 -2.99 -0.35 -10.40
CA LEU A 103 -3.41 0.88 -11.08
C LEU A 103 -4.91 0.88 -11.39
N ARG A 104 -5.48 -0.22 -11.85
CA ARG A 104 -6.93 -0.36 -12.07
C ARG A 104 -7.70 -0.08 -10.78
N LEU A 105 -7.38 -0.80 -9.71
CA LEU A 105 -8.02 -0.66 -8.42
C LEU A 105 -7.88 0.76 -7.85
N LYS A 106 -6.68 1.36 -7.97
CA LYS A 106 -6.44 2.77 -7.61
C LYS A 106 -7.39 3.71 -8.37
N ASN A 107 -7.54 3.50 -9.68
CA ASN A 107 -8.34 4.37 -10.53
C ASN A 107 -9.83 4.19 -10.28
N TRP A 108 -10.31 2.95 -10.13
CA TRP A 108 -11.71 2.66 -9.83
C TRP A 108 -12.11 3.30 -8.51
N CYS A 109 -11.42 2.96 -7.43
CA CYS A 109 -11.70 3.50 -6.11
C CYS A 109 -11.37 5.00 -6.02
N GLY A 110 -10.47 5.53 -6.85
CA GLY A 110 -10.09 6.94 -6.86
C GLY A 110 -11.09 7.87 -7.56
N ARG A 111 -11.85 7.35 -8.54
CA ARG A 111 -12.72 8.16 -9.41
C ARG A 111 -14.21 7.90 -9.21
N TYR A 112 -14.62 6.69 -8.83
CA TYR A 112 -16.03 6.30 -8.82
C TYR A 112 -16.52 6.03 -7.40
N ALA A 113 -17.48 6.84 -6.94
CA ALA A 113 -18.07 6.73 -5.61
C ALA A 113 -18.78 5.39 -5.39
N TRP A 114 -19.57 4.94 -6.36
CA TRP A 114 -20.29 3.67 -6.28
C TRP A 114 -19.38 2.46 -6.06
N VAL A 115 -18.15 2.46 -6.59
CA VAL A 115 -17.18 1.38 -6.36
C VAL A 115 -16.80 1.30 -4.88
N ARG A 116 -16.69 2.46 -4.21
CA ARG A 116 -16.32 2.54 -2.80
C ARG A 116 -17.48 2.28 -1.85
N GLU A 117 -18.64 2.83 -2.19
CA GLU A 117 -19.76 2.97 -1.26
C GLU A 117 -20.78 1.84 -1.41
N ARG A 118 -20.92 1.25 -2.60
CA ARG A 118 -21.99 0.27 -2.89
C ARG A 118 -21.50 -1.16 -3.04
N LEU A 119 -20.22 -1.35 -3.37
CA LEU A 119 -19.71 -2.70 -3.56
C LEU A 119 -19.46 -3.40 -2.22
N PRO A 120 -19.80 -4.70 -2.11
CA PRO A 120 -19.68 -5.45 -0.87
C PRO A 120 -18.22 -5.85 -0.60
N TRP A 121 -17.43 -4.92 -0.07
CA TRP A 121 -16.04 -5.16 0.31
C TRP A 121 -15.94 -6.18 1.46
N LYS A 122 -14.92 -7.05 1.41
CA LYS A 122 -14.78 -8.21 2.31
C LYS A 122 -14.27 -7.84 3.71
N THR A 123 -13.09 -7.22 3.75
CA THR A 123 -12.33 -6.99 5.00
C THR A 123 -11.96 -5.53 5.22
N TYR A 124 -11.71 -4.80 4.15
CA TYR A 124 -11.42 -3.37 4.18
C TYR A 124 -12.24 -2.65 3.11
N GLN A 125 -12.76 -1.49 3.46
CA GLN A 125 -13.47 -0.61 2.54
C GLN A 125 -12.56 0.53 2.09
N PRO A 126 -12.55 0.88 0.79
CA PRO A 126 -11.80 2.02 0.29
C PRO A 126 -12.50 3.33 0.67
N ILE A 127 -11.80 4.20 1.40
CA ILE A 127 -12.24 5.55 1.77
C ILE A 127 -11.41 6.56 0.98
N ARG A 128 -12.09 7.49 0.31
CA ARG A 128 -11.46 8.60 -0.41
C ARG A 128 -11.75 9.90 0.32
N HIS A 129 -10.71 10.53 0.84
CA HIS A 129 -10.75 11.88 1.38
C HIS A 129 -10.59 12.93 0.26
N ASP A 130 -11.14 14.13 0.47
CA ASP A 130 -10.95 15.26 -0.43
C ASP A 130 -9.52 15.81 -0.34
N ASP A 131 -9.00 15.88 0.88
CA ASP A 131 -7.62 16.29 1.17
C ASP A 131 -6.66 15.11 1.32
N MET A 132 -5.37 15.42 1.31
CA MET A 132 -4.32 14.43 1.57
C MET A 132 -4.25 14.16 3.07
N VAL A 133 -4.77 13.01 3.50
CA VAL A 133 -4.80 12.62 4.92
C VAL A 133 -3.69 11.61 5.24
N GLU A 134 -3.04 11.80 6.39
CA GLU A 134 -2.04 10.88 6.92
C GLU A 134 -2.68 9.89 7.89
N HIS A 135 -2.69 8.61 7.50
CA HIS A 135 -3.02 7.50 8.41
C HIS A 135 -1.78 6.64 8.68
N TYR A 136 -1.75 6.00 9.85
CA TYR A 136 -0.79 4.94 10.14
C TYR A 136 -1.21 3.65 9.42
N CYS A 137 -0.38 3.15 8.52
CA CYS A 137 -0.68 1.90 7.81
C CYS A 137 -0.20 0.69 8.61
N SER A 138 -1.12 -0.16 9.07
CA SER A 138 -0.80 -1.38 9.84
C SER A 138 -0.02 -2.43 9.05
N GLY A 139 -0.12 -2.43 7.71
CA GLY A 139 0.64 -3.37 6.86
C GLY A 139 2.11 -3.00 6.63
N CYS A 140 2.48 -1.71 6.61
CA CYS A 140 3.87 -1.27 6.46
C CYS A 140 4.47 -0.73 7.76
N ASN A 141 3.68 -0.66 8.83
CA ASN A 141 4.01 -0.02 10.10
C ASN A 141 4.56 1.40 9.92
N CYS A 142 3.88 2.18 9.08
CA CYS A 142 4.41 3.46 8.64
C CYS A 142 3.32 4.50 8.34
N THR A 143 3.48 5.71 8.87
CA THR A 143 2.74 6.91 8.44
C THR A 143 3.48 7.56 7.29
N ARG A 144 2.81 7.70 6.15
CA ARG A 144 3.42 8.27 4.94
C ARG A 144 3.28 9.80 4.97
N ARG A 145 4.42 10.49 5.04
CA ARG A 145 4.47 11.96 4.93
C ARG A 145 3.77 12.43 3.66
N GLY A 146 2.94 13.46 3.80
CA GLY A 146 2.17 14.06 2.72
C GLY A 146 0.86 13.33 2.43
N GLY A 147 0.54 12.29 3.20
CA GLY A 147 -0.75 11.63 3.18
C GLY A 147 -1.09 10.89 1.90
N ARG A 148 -2.34 10.43 1.83
CA ARG A 148 -2.99 9.91 0.63
C ARG A 148 -4.46 10.30 0.65
N LYS A 149 -5.06 10.50 -0.53
CA LYS A 149 -6.51 10.65 -0.65
C LYS A 149 -7.24 9.32 -0.47
N LEU A 150 -6.67 8.23 -0.97
CA LEU A 150 -7.28 6.90 -0.92
C LEU A 150 -6.61 6.01 0.15
N TRP A 151 -7.43 5.52 1.07
CA TRP A 151 -7.05 4.61 2.15
C TRP A 151 -8.04 3.45 2.25
N TRP A 152 -7.63 2.38 2.92
CA TRP A 152 -8.45 1.20 3.16
C TRP A 152 -8.72 1.08 4.66
N LYS A 153 -9.95 1.38 5.09
CA LYS A 153 -10.37 1.24 6.50
C LYS A 153 -10.83 -0.18 6.73
N LYS A 154 -10.41 -0.82 7.82
CA LYS A 154 -10.91 -2.13 8.21
C LYS A 154 -12.41 -2.03 8.50
N ILE A 155 -13.18 -2.96 7.94
CA ILE A 155 -14.63 -3.04 8.18
C ILE A 155 -14.85 -3.57 9.60
N GLU A 156 -15.70 -2.89 10.34
CA GLU A 156 -16.02 -3.25 11.72
C GLU A 156 -17.05 -4.37 11.71
N THR A 157 -16.70 -5.51 12.33
CA THR A 157 -17.61 -6.65 12.46
C THR A 157 -18.58 -6.50 13.64
N SER A 158 -18.43 -5.46 14.45
CA SER A 158 -19.29 -5.14 15.59
C SER A 158 -19.43 -3.63 15.74
N PRO A 159 -20.65 -3.10 16.03
CA PRO A 159 -20.91 -1.66 16.18
C PRO A 159 -20.12 -0.96 17.31
N ALA A 160 -19.50 -1.73 18.22
CA ALA A 160 -18.80 -1.19 19.39
C ALA A 160 -17.28 -1.07 19.21
N ALA A 161 -16.73 -1.43 18.03
CA ALA A 161 -15.30 -1.51 17.83
C ALA A 161 -14.83 -0.64 16.66
N ASP A 162 -14.49 0.63 16.93
CA ASP A 162 -13.68 1.40 15.98
C ASP A 162 -12.30 0.75 15.91
N SER A 163 -12.08 -0.05 14.87
CA SER A 163 -10.84 -0.79 14.74
C SER A 163 -9.65 0.14 14.46
N GLY A 164 -9.88 1.41 14.10
CA GLY A 164 -8.84 2.43 13.86
C GLY A 164 -7.77 1.99 12.85
N THR A 165 -8.02 0.91 12.12
CA THR A 165 -6.99 0.16 11.39
C THR A 165 -7.06 0.52 9.92
N TRP A 166 -5.96 1.08 9.42
CA TRP A 166 -5.84 1.57 8.05
C TRP A 166 -4.76 0.82 7.29
N LEU A 167 -5.02 0.58 6.00
CA LEU A 167 -4.03 0.09 5.05
C LEU A 167 -3.83 1.10 3.92
N CYS A 168 -2.59 1.28 3.49
CA CYS A 168 -2.31 1.91 2.21
C CYS A 168 -2.64 0.94 1.08
N LEU A 169 -2.94 1.46 -0.13
CA LEU A 169 -3.27 0.63 -1.29
C LEU A 169 -2.24 -0.48 -1.57
N ASN A 170 -0.94 -0.20 -1.41
CA ASN A 170 0.10 -1.20 -1.66
C ASN A 170 0.08 -2.36 -0.63
N CYS A 171 -0.35 -2.09 0.61
CA CYS A 171 -0.48 -3.12 1.64
C CYS A 171 -1.83 -3.83 1.59
N TYR A 172 -2.85 -3.17 1.05
CA TYR A 172 -4.13 -3.81 0.78
C TYR A 172 -4.04 -4.82 -0.37
N VAL A 173 -3.44 -4.43 -1.50
CA VAL A 173 -3.34 -5.30 -2.70
C VAL A 173 -2.42 -6.50 -2.43
N PRO A 174 -2.94 -7.74 -2.48
CA PRO A 174 -2.17 -8.96 -2.30
C PRO A 174 -1.04 -9.09 -3.33
N LYS A 175 -0.07 -9.94 -3.02
CA LYS A 175 1.05 -10.20 -3.93
C LYS A 175 0.74 -11.28 -4.96
N THR A 176 -0.15 -12.21 -4.61
CA THR A 176 -0.43 -13.41 -5.40
C THR A 176 -1.88 -13.44 -5.85
N ASP A 177 -2.83 -13.65 -4.94
CA ASP A 177 -4.24 -13.75 -5.29
C ASP A 177 -4.93 -12.38 -5.22
N TRP A 178 -5.17 -11.77 -6.38
CA TRP A 178 -5.80 -10.46 -6.45
C TRP A 178 -7.32 -10.51 -6.27
N ALA A 179 -7.94 -11.68 -6.40
CA ALA A 179 -9.37 -11.84 -6.15
C ALA A 179 -9.73 -11.56 -4.68
N GLU A 180 -8.79 -11.77 -3.75
CA GLU A 180 -8.95 -11.39 -2.34
C GLU A 180 -9.15 -9.87 -2.16
N ALA A 181 -8.55 -9.06 -3.04
CA ALA A 181 -8.71 -7.60 -3.06
C ALA A 181 -9.93 -7.12 -3.85
N MET A 182 -10.75 -8.02 -4.39
CA MET A 182 -11.99 -7.65 -5.06
C MET A 182 -13.18 -7.70 -4.08
N PRO A 183 -14.23 -6.89 -4.31
CA PRO A 183 -15.50 -7.02 -3.60
C PRO A 183 -16.10 -8.42 -3.80
N LYS A 184 -16.95 -8.83 -2.86
CA LYS A 184 -17.66 -10.11 -2.92
C LYS A 184 -18.55 -10.17 -4.16
N GLY A 185 -18.39 -11.20 -4.99
CA GLY A 185 -19.09 -11.37 -6.27
C GLY A 185 -18.42 -10.70 -7.48
N TYR A 186 -17.20 -10.18 -7.31
CA TYR A 186 -16.39 -9.53 -8.36
C TYR A 186 -14.97 -10.13 -8.46
N GLU A 187 -14.74 -11.26 -7.82
CA GLU A 187 -13.45 -11.96 -7.75
C GLU A 187 -12.84 -12.27 -9.11
N ASP A 188 -13.67 -12.54 -10.10
CA ASP A 188 -13.29 -12.86 -11.48
C ASP A 188 -12.89 -11.63 -12.31
N LEU A 189 -13.16 -10.42 -11.82
CA LEU A 189 -13.02 -9.17 -12.58
C LEU A 189 -11.69 -8.45 -12.33
N THR A 190 -10.63 -9.18 -11.95
CA THR A 190 -9.31 -8.59 -11.66
C THR A 190 -8.68 -7.90 -12.88
N THR A 191 -8.98 -8.37 -14.10
CA THR A 191 -8.51 -7.81 -15.37
C THR A 191 -9.55 -6.97 -16.09
N ALA A 192 -10.78 -6.92 -15.56
CA ALA A 192 -11.93 -6.31 -16.21
C ALA A 192 -11.77 -4.80 -16.41
N THR A 193 -12.63 -4.25 -17.25
CA THR A 193 -12.90 -2.84 -17.44
C THR A 193 -13.91 -2.34 -16.40
N LEU A 194 -14.03 -1.02 -16.26
CA LEU A 194 -15.08 -0.46 -15.39
C LEU A 194 -16.48 -0.75 -15.93
N GLN A 195 -16.66 -0.88 -17.24
CA GLN A 195 -17.96 -1.21 -17.84
C GLN A 195 -18.43 -2.59 -17.41
N GLU A 196 -17.51 -3.57 -17.37
CA GLU A 196 -17.82 -4.92 -16.87
C GLU A 196 -18.14 -4.91 -15.37
N MET A 197 -17.40 -4.12 -14.57
CA MET A 197 -17.73 -3.89 -13.16
C MET A 197 -19.14 -3.29 -12.98
N ALA A 198 -19.53 -2.33 -13.84
CA ALA A 198 -20.85 -1.71 -13.80
C ALA A 198 -21.96 -2.70 -14.21
N LYS A 199 -21.74 -3.48 -15.29
CA LYS A 199 -22.67 -4.55 -15.69
C LYS A 199 -22.86 -5.57 -14.56
N ARG A 200 -21.78 -5.99 -13.88
CA ARG A 200 -21.86 -6.92 -12.74
C ARG A 200 -22.61 -6.29 -11.57
N ARG A 201 -22.37 -5.01 -11.28
CA ARG A 201 -23.13 -4.23 -10.28
C ARG A 201 -24.62 -4.28 -10.55
N ASP A 202 -25.04 -4.01 -11.78
CA ASP A 202 -26.46 -3.99 -12.11
C ASP A 202 -27.05 -5.39 -12.03
N SER A 203 -26.34 -6.42 -12.52
CA SER A 203 -26.80 -7.82 -12.44
C SER A 203 -26.94 -8.36 -11.00
N LEU A 204 -26.14 -7.84 -10.07
CA LEU A 204 -26.18 -8.25 -8.65
C LEU A 204 -27.11 -7.36 -7.81
N GLY A 205 -27.80 -6.40 -8.41
CA GLY A 205 -28.68 -5.47 -7.67
C GLY A 205 -27.92 -4.51 -6.76
N HIS A 206 -26.66 -4.23 -7.07
CA HIS A 206 -25.87 -3.17 -6.39
C HIS A 206 -25.96 -1.82 -7.13
N GLY A 207 -26.74 -1.75 -8.22
CA GLY A 207 -27.15 -0.52 -8.91
C GLY A 207 -28.34 0.12 -8.20
N ASP A 208 -28.52 1.43 -8.34
CA ASP A 208 -29.74 2.11 -7.83
C ASP A 208 -30.98 1.66 -8.60
#